data_AF-A0A7X0NSK2-F1
#
_entry.id   AF-A0A7X0NSK2-F1
#
_cell.length_a   1.000
_cell.length_b   1.000
_cell.length_c   1.000
_cell.angle_alpha   90.00
_cell.angle_beta   90.00
_cell.angle_gamma   90.00
#
_symmetry.space_group_name_H-M   'P 1'
#
loop_
_entity.id
_entity.type
_entity.pdbx_description
1 polymer ?
#
loop_
_entity_poly.entity_id
_entity_poly.type
_entity_poly.pdbx_seq_one_letter_code
_entity_poly.pdbx_strand_id
1 'polypeptide(L)'
;MLQGIDVSNWQGTVDWAGHAEAGVAFAFAKATEGGDWTDKWFARNWNGMRESWIVCGAYHFGRPKGDPIEQARHFLGVIRSAGGLRRGDLIALDLETNDGLRPEQVARYARRWCHHVERHCGVRPFIYTFQAFARGGHCAGLAEHPLWIASPESPRGNPPVPGPWRDWTIHQYANSPIDRNVFHGTRQELTKLGFHPR
;
A
#
# COMPACT_ATOMS: atom_id res chain seq x y z
N MET A 1 -3.88 -9.75 15.85
CA MET A 1 -3.52 -9.24 14.51
C MET A 1 -4.73 -9.32 13.62
N LEU A 2 -4.97 -8.29 12.81
CA LEU A 2 -5.99 -8.35 11.76
C LEU A 2 -5.44 -9.09 10.54
N GLN A 3 -6.29 -9.85 9.86
CA GLN A 3 -5.96 -10.45 8.57
C GLN A 3 -6.36 -9.51 7.44
N GLY A 4 -5.53 -9.47 6.40
CA GLY A 4 -5.84 -8.76 5.17
C GLY A 4 -5.30 -9.46 3.93
N ILE A 5 -5.64 -8.90 2.78
CA ILE A 5 -5.17 -9.34 1.46
C ILE A 5 -4.78 -8.12 0.65
N ASP A 6 -4.05 -8.30 -0.43
CA ASP A 6 -3.91 -7.28 -1.45
C ASP A 6 -4.12 -7.87 -2.85
N VAL A 7 -4.64 -7.03 -3.74
CA VAL A 7 -5.12 -7.44 -5.05
C VAL A 7 -4.79 -6.42 -6.12
N SER A 8 -4.73 -6.90 -7.34
CA SER A 8 -4.54 -6.12 -8.56
C SER A 8 -5.36 -6.75 -9.69
N ASN A 9 -5.09 -6.31 -10.91
CA ASN A 9 -5.65 -6.92 -12.10
C ASN A 9 -5.37 -8.41 -12.28
N TRP A 10 -4.34 -8.95 -11.62
CA TRP A 10 -4.00 -10.37 -11.67
C TRP A 10 -5.06 -11.28 -11.04
N GLN A 11 -5.78 -10.81 -10.02
CA GLN A 11 -6.81 -11.59 -9.34
C GLN A 11 -8.15 -11.60 -10.10
N GLY A 12 -8.34 -10.71 -11.09
CA GLY A 12 -9.58 -10.63 -11.85
C GLY A 12 -10.78 -10.25 -10.98
N THR A 13 -11.80 -11.11 -10.93
CA THR A 13 -12.99 -10.89 -10.08
C THR A 13 -12.74 -11.45 -8.69
N VAL A 14 -12.88 -10.60 -7.67
CA VAL A 14 -12.71 -10.96 -6.26
C VAL A 14 -14.07 -11.08 -5.57
N ASP A 15 -14.30 -12.17 -4.84
CA ASP A 15 -15.46 -12.36 -3.97
C ASP A 15 -15.21 -11.70 -2.60
N TRP A 16 -15.52 -10.40 -2.52
CA TRP A 16 -15.29 -9.62 -1.31
C TRP A 16 -16.16 -10.06 -0.13
N ALA A 17 -17.38 -10.53 -0.39
CA ALA A 17 -18.28 -11.02 0.66
C ALA A 17 -17.73 -12.32 1.26
N GLY A 18 -17.33 -13.29 0.42
CA GLY A 18 -16.69 -14.51 0.88
C GLY A 18 -15.38 -14.25 1.64
N HIS A 19 -14.57 -13.27 1.20
CA HIS A 19 -13.37 -12.87 1.94
C HIS A 19 -13.69 -12.27 3.31
N ALA A 20 -14.71 -11.42 3.41
CA ALA A 20 -15.15 -10.85 4.69
C ALA A 20 -15.65 -11.95 5.65
N GLU A 21 -16.46 -12.90 5.15
CA GLU A 21 -16.91 -14.08 5.91
C GLU A 21 -15.73 -14.94 6.38
N ALA A 22 -14.68 -15.06 5.56
CA ALA A 22 -13.44 -15.74 5.92
C ALA A 22 -12.51 -14.93 6.86
N GLY A 23 -12.95 -13.77 7.35
CA GLY A 23 -12.25 -12.96 8.36
C GLY A 23 -11.23 -11.97 7.81
N VAL A 24 -11.24 -11.66 6.51
CA VAL A 24 -10.47 -10.55 5.94
C VAL A 24 -11.03 -9.23 6.49
N ALA A 25 -10.19 -8.47 7.20
CA ALA A 25 -10.58 -7.25 7.90
C ALA A 25 -10.09 -5.97 7.21
N PHE A 26 -9.03 -6.07 6.41
CA PHE A 26 -8.53 -4.98 5.57
C PHE A 26 -8.02 -5.53 4.24
N ALA A 27 -7.98 -4.69 3.21
CA ALA A 27 -7.31 -5.06 1.98
C ALA A 27 -6.77 -3.84 1.23
N PHE A 28 -5.76 -4.07 0.39
CA PHE A 28 -5.24 -3.06 -0.52
C PHE A 28 -5.54 -3.44 -1.97
N ALA A 29 -6.05 -2.51 -2.76
CA ALA A 29 -6.24 -2.67 -4.20
C ALA A 29 -5.26 -1.79 -4.98
N LYS A 30 -4.60 -2.36 -6.00
CA LYS A 30 -3.77 -1.58 -6.93
C LYS A 30 -4.65 -0.56 -7.63
N ALA A 31 -4.27 0.70 -7.56
CA ALA A 31 -4.96 1.77 -8.27
C ALA A 31 -4.23 2.16 -9.55
N THR A 32 -2.91 2.36 -9.44
CA THR A 32 -2.10 2.88 -10.54
C THR A 32 -0.69 2.31 -10.50
N GLU A 33 -0.02 2.41 -11.64
CA GLU A 33 1.41 2.17 -11.81
C GLU A 33 1.98 3.27 -12.70
N GLY A 34 3.11 3.85 -12.33
CA GLY A 34 3.69 4.90 -13.16
C GLY A 34 2.77 6.10 -13.37
N GLY A 35 3.05 6.87 -14.43
CA GLY A 35 2.38 8.14 -14.71
C GLY A 35 1.02 8.01 -15.43
N ASP A 36 0.74 6.85 -16.03
CA ASP A 36 -0.30 6.71 -17.05
C ASP A 36 -1.09 5.38 -16.99
N TRP A 37 -0.64 4.39 -16.20
CA TRP A 37 -1.33 3.12 -16.10
C TRP A 37 -2.29 3.05 -14.89
N THR A 38 -3.57 2.80 -15.17
CA THR A 38 -4.62 2.58 -14.17
C THR A 38 -5.02 1.11 -14.15
N ASP A 39 -5.14 0.54 -12.95
CA ASP A 39 -5.66 -0.82 -12.81
C ASP A 39 -7.16 -0.85 -13.16
N LYS A 40 -7.50 -1.59 -14.22
CA LYS A 40 -8.89 -1.67 -14.73
C LYS A 40 -9.90 -2.24 -13.71
N TRP A 41 -9.44 -2.95 -12.69
CA TRP A 41 -10.30 -3.53 -11.65
C TRP A 41 -10.34 -2.67 -10.38
N PHE A 42 -9.54 -1.61 -10.28
CA PHE A 42 -9.45 -0.79 -9.07
C PHE A 42 -10.82 -0.32 -8.57
N ALA A 43 -11.62 0.33 -9.41
CA ALA A 43 -12.91 0.88 -8.98
C ALA A 43 -13.87 -0.23 -8.47
N ARG A 44 -13.85 -1.41 -9.09
CA ARG A 44 -14.66 -2.55 -8.66
C ARG A 44 -14.18 -3.09 -7.31
N ASN A 45 -12.87 -3.29 -7.15
CA ASN A 45 -12.27 -3.76 -5.92
C ASN A 45 -12.47 -2.77 -4.76
N TRP A 46 -12.29 -1.48 -5.04
CA TRP A 46 -12.50 -0.38 -4.11
C TRP A 46 -13.92 -0.35 -3.55
N ASN A 47 -14.93 -0.51 -4.42
CA ASN A 47 -16.33 -0.54 -3.99
C ASN A 47 -16.69 -1.87 -3.31
N GLY A 48 -16.20 -3.00 -3.81
CA GLY A 48 -16.45 -4.31 -3.20
C GLY A 48 -15.93 -4.41 -1.77
N MET A 49 -14.71 -3.91 -1.49
CA MET A 49 -14.19 -3.82 -0.11
C MET A 49 -15.13 -3.01 0.80
N ARG A 50 -15.66 -1.88 0.30
CA ARG A 50 -16.56 -1.00 1.06
C ARG A 50 -17.89 -1.68 1.39
N GLU A 51 -18.50 -2.31 0.39
CA GLU A 51 -19.78 -3.01 0.52
C GLU A 51 -19.66 -4.20 1.50
N SER A 52 -18.49 -4.84 1.56
CA SER A 52 -18.20 -5.93 2.49
C SER A 52 -17.61 -5.48 3.83
N TRP A 53 -17.64 -4.17 4.15
CA TRP A 53 -17.14 -3.61 5.42
C TRP A 53 -15.67 -3.95 5.72
N ILE A 54 -14.84 -4.13 4.70
CA ILE A 54 -13.39 -4.31 4.79
C ILE A 54 -12.73 -2.92 4.85
N VAL A 55 -11.72 -2.73 5.72
CA VAL A 55 -10.94 -1.48 5.71
C VAL A 55 -10.21 -1.37 4.37
N CYS A 56 -10.50 -0.30 3.63
CA CYS A 56 -10.06 -0.13 2.25
C CYS A 56 -8.69 0.53 2.19
N GLY A 57 -7.77 -0.05 1.42
CA GLY A 57 -6.48 0.51 1.08
C GLY A 57 -6.29 0.61 -0.43
N ALA A 58 -5.69 1.68 -0.91
CA ALA A 58 -5.29 1.84 -2.30
C ALA A 58 -3.77 1.90 -2.39
N TYR A 59 -3.15 1.25 -3.36
CA TYR A 59 -1.71 1.35 -3.57
C TYR A 59 -1.33 1.80 -4.98
N HIS A 60 -0.19 2.47 -5.05
CA HIS A 60 0.46 2.89 -6.27
C HIS A 60 1.78 2.14 -6.43
N PHE A 61 1.97 1.47 -7.57
CA PHE A 61 3.26 0.88 -7.92
C PHE A 61 4.17 1.98 -8.47
N GLY A 62 5.20 2.33 -7.70
CA GLY A 62 6.13 3.40 -8.04
C GLY A 62 7.05 3.03 -9.20
N ARG A 63 7.20 3.95 -10.15
CA ARG A 63 8.23 3.88 -11.21
C ARG A 63 9.25 5.01 -11.03
N PRO A 64 10.35 4.82 -10.26
CA PRO A 64 11.26 5.90 -9.86
C PRO A 64 11.91 6.69 -10.99
N LYS A 65 11.93 6.17 -12.22
CA LYS A 65 12.43 6.91 -13.40
C LYS A 65 11.47 8.01 -13.87
N GLY A 66 10.19 7.91 -13.55
CA GLY A 66 9.18 8.94 -13.85
C GLY A 66 9.15 10.08 -12.80
N ASP A 67 8.33 11.10 -13.04
CA ASP A 67 8.16 12.19 -12.08
C ASP A 67 7.25 11.77 -10.89
N PRO A 68 7.71 11.92 -9.63
CA PRO A 68 6.94 11.49 -8.46
C PRO A 68 5.65 12.30 -8.26
N ILE A 69 5.60 13.55 -8.72
CA ILE A 69 4.44 14.42 -8.53
C ILE A 69 3.34 14.08 -9.54
N GLU A 70 3.72 13.81 -10.79
CA GLU A 70 2.78 13.31 -11.81
C GLU A 70 2.17 11.97 -11.39
N GLN A 71 2.99 11.04 -10.91
CA GLN A 71 2.51 9.74 -10.41
C GLN A 71 1.57 9.89 -9.21
N ALA A 72 1.90 10.77 -8.25
CA ALA A 72 1.02 11.03 -7.11
C ALA A 72 -0.31 11.68 -7.52
N ARG A 73 -0.29 12.62 -8.48
CA ARG A 73 -1.50 13.24 -9.03
C ARG A 73 -2.38 12.23 -9.75
N HIS A 74 -1.77 11.36 -10.56
CA HIS A 74 -2.48 10.30 -11.25
C HIS A 74 -3.16 9.36 -10.26
N PHE A 75 -2.42 8.84 -9.26
CA PHE A 75 -2.95 7.99 -8.20
C PHE A 75 -4.14 8.62 -7.46
N LEU A 76 -3.99 9.86 -6.97
CA LEU A 76 -5.07 10.56 -6.27
C LEU A 76 -6.25 10.87 -7.20
N GLY A 77 -5.99 11.13 -8.48
CA GLY A 77 -7.03 11.34 -9.50
C GLY A 77 -7.87 10.09 -9.71
N VAL A 78 -7.24 8.91 -9.80
CA VAL A 78 -7.93 7.63 -9.93
C VAL A 78 -8.78 7.31 -8.69
N ILE A 79 -8.25 7.54 -7.48
CA ILE A 79 -9.03 7.39 -6.23
C ILE A 79 -10.25 8.31 -6.24
N ARG A 80 -10.08 9.58 -6.64
CA ARG A 80 -11.18 10.55 -6.73
C ARG A 80 -12.25 10.10 -7.72
N SER A 81 -11.85 9.61 -8.90
CA SER A 81 -12.78 9.08 -9.90
C SER A 81 -13.53 7.82 -9.42
N ALA A 82 -12.94 7.03 -8.52
CA ALA A 82 -13.57 5.88 -7.87
C ALA A 82 -14.43 6.25 -6.63
N GLY A 83 -14.79 7.53 -6.46
CA GLY A 83 -15.64 7.99 -5.35
C GLY A 83 -14.87 8.54 -4.14
N GLY A 84 -13.58 8.82 -4.27
CA GLY A 84 -12.76 9.49 -3.27
C GLY A 84 -12.41 8.65 -2.05
N LEU A 85 -11.69 9.24 -1.11
CA LEU A 85 -11.37 8.63 0.20
C LEU A 85 -12.53 8.82 1.19
N ARG A 86 -12.74 7.82 2.04
CA ARG A 86 -13.63 7.84 3.21
C ARG A 86 -12.81 7.71 4.48
N ARG A 87 -13.42 8.06 5.61
CA ARG A 87 -12.74 8.01 6.92
C ARG A 87 -12.18 6.60 7.18
N GLY A 88 -10.89 6.51 7.46
CA GLY A 88 -10.17 5.26 7.71
C GLY A 88 -9.58 4.58 6.47
N ASP A 89 -9.80 5.11 5.26
CA ASP A 89 -9.20 4.58 4.04
C ASP A 89 -7.67 4.78 4.05
N LEU A 90 -6.93 3.74 3.65
CA LEU A 90 -5.47 3.68 3.70
C LEU A 90 -4.86 3.96 2.32
N ILE A 91 -3.62 4.43 2.30
CA ILE A 91 -2.83 4.64 1.07
C ILE A 91 -1.46 3.99 1.23
N ALA A 92 -0.96 3.33 0.20
CA ALA A 92 0.40 2.80 0.17
C ALA A 92 1.15 3.21 -1.11
N LEU A 93 2.46 3.40 -0.96
CA LEU A 93 3.43 3.37 -2.05
C LEU A 93 4.06 1.99 -2.07
N ASP A 94 3.88 1.27 -3.18
CA ASP A 94 4.61 0.05 -3.48
C ASP A 94 5.93 0.44 -4.17
N LEU A 95 7.04 0.15 -3.48
CA LEU A 95 8.38 0.54 -3.86
C LEU A 95 9.29 -0.70 -3.91
N GLU A 96 9.25 -1.38 -5.06
CA GLU A 96 9.98 -2.65 -5.26
C GLU A 96 10.87 -2.69 -6.51
N THR A 97 10.84 -1.65 -7.35
CA THR A 97 11.76 -1.47 -8.49
C THR A 97 12.62 -0.23 -8.30
N ASN A 98 13.86 -0.27 -8.77
CA ASN A 98 14.74 0.89 -8.83
C ASN A 98 14.79 1.55 -10.22
N ASP A 99 14.18 0.93 -11.24
CA ASP A 99 14.24 1.34 -12.65
C ASP A 99 15.68 1.67 -13.14
N GLY A 100 16.68 0.95 -12.63
CA GLY A 100 18.10 1.17 -12.94
C GLY A 100 18.74 2.39 -12.28
N LEU A 101 18.03 3.08 -11.37
CA LEU A 101 18.54 4.23 -10.64
C LEU A 101 19.32 3.84 -9.39
N ARG A 102 20.21 4.74 -8.94
CA ARG A 102 20.93 4.58 -7.68
C ARG A 102 19.97 4.69 -6.48
N PRO A 103 20.28 4.03 -5.34
CA PRO A 103 19.44 4.04 -4.14
C PRO A 103 18.97 5.43 -3.70
N GLU A 104 19.84 6.43 -3.71
CA GLU A 104 19.51 7.79 -3.26
C GLU A 104 18.49 8.48 -4.18
N GLN A 105 18.50 8.14 -5.48
CA GLN A 105 17.53 8.67 -6.44
C GLN A 105 16.15 8.06 -6.21
N VAL A 106 16.09 6.75 -5.94
CA VAL A 106 14.84 6.04 -5.61
C VAL A 106 14.26 6.55 -4.28
N ALA A 107 15.09 6.68 -3.25
CA ALA A 107 14.67 7.21 -1.96
C ALA A 107 14.14 8.66 -2.08
N ARG A 108 14.81 9.49 -2.89
CA ARG A 108 14.35 10.86 -3.17
C ARG A 108 13.03 10.89 -3.94
N TYR A 109 12.83 9.99 -4.91
CA TYR A 109 11.56 9.82 -5.61
C TYR A 109 10.45 9.50 -4.61
N ALA A 110 10.64 8.46 -3.78
CA ALA A 110 9.64 7.99 -2.82
C ALA A 110 9.26 9.07 -1.80
N ARG A 111 10.23 9.80 -1.25
CA ARG A 111 9.98 10.93 -0.32
C ARG A 111 9.16 12.04 -0.99
N ARG A 112 9.46 12.39 -2.25
CA ARG A 112 8.70 13.42 -2.99
C ARG A 112 7.27 12.98 -3.28
N TRP A 113 7.07 11.71 -3.66
CA TRP A 113 5.75 11.14 -3.89
C TRP A 113 4.93 11.15 -2.60
N CYS A 114 5.50 10.62 -1.51
CA CYS A 114 4.83 10.55 -0.21
C CYS A 114 4.47 11.93 0.34
N HIS A 115 5.40 12.88 0.27
CA HIS A 115 5.13 14.27 0.69
C HIS A 115 3.98 14.89 -0.12
N HIS A 116 3.94 14.65 -1.43
CA HIS A 116 2.85 15.17 -2.25
C HIS A 116 1.50 14.56 -1.82
N VAL A 117 1.44 13.25 -1.63
CA VAL A 117 0.21 12.56 -1.21
C VAL A 117 -0.26 13.06 0.15
N GLU A 118 0.61 13.08 1.16
CA GLU A 118 0.27 13.51 2.52
C GLU A 118 -0.21 14.97 2.53
N ARG A 119 0.43 15.85 1.73
CA ARG A 119 0.01 17.25 1.61
C ARG A 119 -1.41 17.41 1.05
N HIS A 120 -1.83 16.55 0.13
CA HIS A 120 -3.10 16.71 -0.61
C HIS A 120 -4.27 15.91 -0.03
N CYS A 121 -4.02 14.82 0.68
CA CYS A 121 -5.09 14.03 1.31
C CYS A 121 -4.96 13.91 2.83
N GLY A 122 -3.86 14.35 3.45
CA GLY A 122 -3.65 14.22 4.89
C GLY A 122 -3.37 12.79 5.36
N VAL A 123 -3.22 11.83 4.45
CA VAL A 123 -2.86 10.44 4.79
C VAL A 123 -1.37 10.27 4.59
N ARG A 124 -0.71 9.73 5.62
CA ARG A 124 0.68 9.29 5.51
C ARG A 124 0.73 7.93 4.84
N PRO A 125 1.33 7.78 3.64
CA PRO A 125 1.34 6.50 2.96
C PRO A 125 2.13 5.44 3.71
N PHE A 126 1.65 4.20 3.68
CA PHE A 126 2.47 3.02 3.96
C PHE A 126 3.54 2.87 2.88
N ILE A 127 4.69 2.34 3.24
CA ILE A 127 5.71 1.91 2.27
C ILE A 127 5.69 0.39 2.20
N TYR A 128 5.24 -0.13 1.06
CA TYR A 128 5.42 -1.53 0.72
C TYR A 128 6.80 -1.73 0.07
N THR A 129 7.55 -2.73 0.55
CA THR A 129 8.89 -3.07 0.07
C THR A 129 9.28 -4.47 0.57
N PHE A 130 10.43 -4.99 0.12
CA PHE A 130 11.05 -6.21 0.64
C PHE A 130 12.45 -5.95 1.24
N GLN A 131 13.00 -6.96 1.94
CA GLN A 131 14.25 -6.85 2.73
C GLN A 131 15.44 -6.30 1.94
N ALA A 132 15.77 -6.94 0.80
CA ALA A 132 16.97 -6.60 0.05
C ALA A 132 16.88 -5.19 -0.55
N PHE A 133 15.69 -4.78 -0.98
CA PHE A 133 15.44 -3.42 -1.50
C PHE A 133 15.67 -2.35 -0.44
N ALA A 134 15.08 -2.52 0.74
CA ALA A 134 15.24 -1.58 1.84
C ALA A 134 16.71 -1.52 2.32
N ARG A 135 17.36 -2.67 2.51
CA ARG A 135 18.78 -2.77 2.90
C ARG A 135 19.73 -2.19 1.85
N GLY A 136 19.35 -2.21 0.58
CA GLY A 136 20.07 -1.54 -0.51
C GLY A 136 20.06 -0.01 -0.44
N GLY A 137 19.35 0.59 0.53
CA GLY A 137 19.29 2.05 0.74
C GLY A 137 18.20 2.75 -0.07
N HIS A 138 17.39 2.00 -0.83
CA HIS A 138 16.33 2.55 -1.69
C HIS A 138 15.21 3.24 -0.90
N CYS A 139 15.08 2.93 0.40
CA CYS A 139 14.04 3.47 1.29
C CYS A 139 14.55 4.56 2.26
N ALA A 140 15.74 5.12 2.03
CA ALA A 140 16.36 6.05 2.97
C ALA A 140 15.50 7.31 3.26
N GLY A 141 15.28 7.59 4.54
CA GLY A 141 14.47 8.72 5.00
C GLY A 141 12.96 8.51 4.94
N LEU A 142 12.51 7.25 4.86
CA LEU A 142 11.09 6.88 4.96
C LEU A 142 10.71 6.29 6.33
N ALA A 143 11.56 6.42 7.36
CA ALA A 143 11.37 5.82 8.68
C ALA A 143 10.05 6.21 9.37
N GLU A 144 9.57 7.42 9.09
CA GLU A 144 8.33 7.96 9.68
C GLU A 144 7.06 7.47 8.97
N HIS A 145 7.19 6.72 7.86
CA HIS A 145 6.06 6.07 7.18
C HIS A 145 5.87 4.65 7.72
N PRO A 146 4.62 4.19 7.92
CA PRO A 146 4.38 2.83 8.39
C PRO A 146 4.89 1.80 7.37
N LEU A 147 5.60 0.78 7.85
CA LEU A 147 6.19 -0.25 7.00
C LEU A 147 5.17 -1.35 6.71
N TRP A 148 4.97 -1.63 5.43
CA TRP A 148 4.36 -2.85 4.94
C TRP A 148 5.47 -3.72 4.33
N ILE A 149 5.92 -4.75 5.03
CA ILE A 149 7.05 -5.58 4.59
C ILE A 149 6.57 -6.86 3.92
N ALA A 150 7.06 -7.11 2.71
CA ALA A 150 6.99 -8.42 2.06
C ALA A 150 8.09 -9.34 2.57
N SER A 151 7.69 -10.44 3.19
CA SER A 151 8.59 -11.46 3.73
C SER A 151 7.89 -12.83 3.81
N PRO A 152 7.37 -13.37 2.69
CA PRO A 152 6.52 -14.56 2.68
C PRO A 152 7.19 -15.83 3.22
N GLU A 153 8.51 -15.84 3.33
CA GLU A 153 9.30 -16.93 3.93
C GLU A 153 9.33 -16.87 5.46
N SER A 154 8.90 -15.76 6.05
CA SER A 154 8.90 -15.56 7.50
C SER A 154 7.58 -15.99 8.15
N PRO A 155 7.59 -16.45 9.41
CA PRO A 155 6.36 -16.77 10.12
C PRO A 155 5.41 -15.57 10.16
N ARG A 156 4.10 -15.84 10.01
CA ARG A 156 3.02 -14.84 10.09
C ARG A 156 3.21 -13.94 11.31
N GLY A 157 3.29 -12.62 11.09
CA GLY A 157 3.45 -11.63 12.15
C GLY A 157 4.82 -11.59 12.82
N ASN A 158 5.85 -12.21 12.24
CA ASN A 158 7.22 -12.14 12.74
C ASN A 158 8.25 -11.95 11.60
N PRO A 159 8.14 -10.89 10.78
CA PRO A 159 9.13 -10.60 9.74
C PRO A 159 10.40 -9.98 10.35
N PRO A 160 11.56 -10.16 9.73
CA PRO A 160 12.70 -9.28 9.98
C PRO A 160 12.33 -7.83 9.59
N VAL A 161 12.84 -6.84 10.32
CA VAL A 161 12.60 -5.42 10.01
C VAL A 161 13.89 -4.79 9.47
N PRO A 162 13.91 -4.32 8.21
CA PRO A 162 15.08 -3.65 7.65
C PRO A 162 15.09 -2.17 8.06
N GLY A 163 16.29 -1.58 8.10
CA GLY A 163 16.42 -0.12 8.14
C GLY A 163 15.76 0.52 6.90
N PRO A 164 15.23 1.75 7.01
CA PRO A 164 15.36 2.65 8.16
C PRO A 164 14.33 2.42 9.29
N TRP A 165 13.49 1.38 9.20
CA TRP A 165 12.47 1.10 10.22
C TRP A 165 13.04 0.36 11.42
N ARG A 166 12.33 0.48 12.54
CA ARG A 166 12.58 -0.27 13.78
C ARG A 166 11.47 -1.25 14.13
N ASP A 167 10.31 -1.07 13.51
CA ASP A 167 9.17 -1.96 13.64
C ASP A 167 8.43 -2.07 12.29
N TRP A 168 7.60 -3.08 12.15
CA TRP A 168 6.71 -3.29 11.00
C TRP A 168 5.27 -2.96 11.38
N THR A 169 4.46 -2.58 10.39
CA THR A 169 3.04 -2.28 10.60
C THR A 169 2.16 -3.35 9.95
N ILE A 170 2.48 -3.71 8.70
CA ILE A 170 1.84 -4.80 7.95
C ILE A 170 2.92 -5.78 7.49
N HIS A 171 2.64 -7.07 7.61
CA HIS A 171 3.49 -8.15 7.09
C HIS A 171 2.73 -8.92 6.01
N GLN A 172 3.22 -8.88 4.77
CA GLN A 172 2.80 -9.80 3.72
C GLN A 172 3.56 -11.12 3.89
N TYR A 173 2.85 -12.15 4.38
CA TYR A 173 3.43 -13.41 4.86
C TYR A 173 3.13 -14.59 3.93
N ALA A 174 2.42 -14.38 2.83
CA ALA A 174 2.23 -15.35 1.76
C ALA A 174 1.91 -14.61 0.45
N ASN A 175 2.25 -15.20 -0.69
CA ASN A 175 2.10 -14.60 -2.03
C ASN A 175 1.36 -15.50 -3.04
N SER A 176 0.73 -16.58 -2.57
CA SER A 176 0.03 -17.55 -3.42
C SER A 176 -1.07 -18.28 -2.65
N PRO A 177 -2.26 -18.49 -3.25
CA PRO A 177 -2.70 -18.02 -4.58
C PRO A 177 -3.08 -16.52 -4.61
N ILE A 178 -3.08 -15.87 -3.45
CA ILE A 178 -3.32 -14.45 -3.24
C ILE A 178 -2.40 -13.98 -2.13
N ASP A 179 -1.96 -12.73 -2.21
CA ASP A 179 -1.11 -12.13 -1.21
C ASP A 179 -1.88 -11.98 0.11
N ARG A 180 -1.29 -12.49 1.19
CA ARG A 180 -1.90 -12.48 2.53
C ARG A 180 -1.10 -11.62 3.47
N ASN A 181 -1.83 -10.79 4.20
CA ASN A 181 -1.29 -9.77 5.07
C ASN A 181 -1.77 -9.95 6.51
N VAL A 182 -0.94 -9.54 7.46
CA VAL A 182 -1.39 -9.24 8.82
C VAL A 182 -0.99 -7.86 9.25
N PHE A 183 -1.87 -7.21 10.01
CA PHE A 183 -1.60 -5.97 10.71
C PHE A 183 -1.41 -6.21 12.21
N HIS A 184 -0.36 -5.61 12.77
CA HIS A 184 -0.07 -5.66 14.21
C HIS A 184 -0.92 -4.65 14.99
N GLY A 185 -2.19 -5.00 15.23
CA GLY A 185 -3.07 -4.19 16.06
C GLY A 185 -4.54 -4.51 15.83
N THR A 186 -5.39 -3.57 16.24
CA THR A 186 -6.84 -3.57 16.15
C THR A 186 -7.34 -2.78 14.93
N ARG A 187 -8.63 -2.95 14.58
CA ARG A 187 -9.26 -2.19 13.49
C ARG A 187 -9.28 -0.68 13.74
N GLN A 188 -9.41 -0.27 15.00
CA GLN A 188 -9.39 1.14 15.36
C GLN A 188 -7.99 1.74 15.17
N GLU A 189 -6.94 1.01 15.53
CA GLU A 189 -5.56 1.45 15.30
C GLU A 189 -5.24 1.52 13.80
N LEU A 190 -5.69 0.54 13.02
CA LEU A 190 -5.50 0.55 11.57
C LEU A 190 -6.19 1.76 10.92
N THR A 191 -7.46 2.00 11.23
CA THR A 191 -8.21 3.11 10.61
C THR A 191 -7.70 4.48 11.06
N LYS A 192 -7.06 4.61 12.23
CA LYS A 192 -6.37 5.83 12.68
C LYS A 192 -5.19 6.22 11.76
N LEU A 193 -4.58 5.25 11.07
CA LEU A 193 -3.51 5.52 10.09
C LEU A 193 -4.04 6.02 8.74
N GLY A 194 -5.36 5.94 8.53
CA GLY A 194 -6.01 6.31 7.28
C GLY A 194 -6.53 7.75 7.24
N PHE A 195 -7.33 8.02 6.21
CA PHE A 195 -7.93 9.33 5.95
C PHE A 195 -8.85 9.80 7.09
N HIS A 196 -8.66 11.04 7.51
CA HIS A 196 -9.56 11.75 8.41
C HIS A 196 -9.89 13.10 7.76
N PRO A 197 -11.15 13.35 7.37
CA PRO A 197 -11.53 14.66 6.86
C PRO A 197 -11.23 15.72 7.93
N ARG A 198 -10.66 16.83 7.49
CA ARG A 198 -10.44 18.01 8.35
C ARG A 198 -11.76 18.74 8.61
#